data_AF-A0A5M9TQU0-F1
#
_entry.id   AF-A0A5M9TQU0-F1
#
_cell.length_a   1.000
_cell.length_b   1.000
_cell.length_c   1.000
_cell.angle_alpha   90.00
_cell.angle_beta   90.00
_cell.angle_gamma   90.00
#
_symmetry.space_group_name_H-M   'P 1'
#
loop_
_entity.id
_entity.type
_entity.pdbx_description
1 polymer ?
#
loop_
_entity_poly.entity_id
_entity_poly.type
_entity_poly.pdbx_seq_one_letter_code
_entity_poly.pdbx_strand_id
1 'polypeptide(L)'
;MKNSSSSSIKKRLRLPLYAAGGAVVGFLGASGVSKLPSDLNWTLSVYYDYDLLFAILAALVVVMTVWNIFSLSRTPSVPPMEDDAYGDSDSLISPAERSLGKAMILSGFSVILTFTWAALALSLYASNRTMPNSPELFNLLNFVASCISIIIVVVVQTLTVKRYNRYYPERTLDLNSRNMKKDHFEKLDEGEKWIVYRAAYRSFQMMNVLLGVGMVSMVLYSMLFTFAPFPIVMLSVIWIANIGIYYRETYRASNQ
;
A
#
# COMPACT_ATOMS: atom_id res chain seq x y z
N MET A 1 22.19 -9.70 30.14
CA MET A 1 21.08 -10.51 29.60
C MET A 1 20.56 -9.83 28.32
N LYS A 2 21.05 -10.27 27.16
CA LYS A 2 20.86 -9.66 25.84
C LYS A 2 20.55 -10.81 24.87
N ASN A 3 19.66 -10.60 23.90
CA ASN A 3 19.33 -11.48 22.74
C ASN A 3 18.09 -12.41 22.73
N SER A 4 17.00 -12.16 23.48
CA SER A 4 15.75 -12.91 23.23
C SER A 4 14.79 -12.26 22.19
N SER A 5 14.67 -10.93 22.18
CA SER A 5 13.64 -10.21 21.38
C SER A 5 13.91 -10.15 19.86
N SER A 6 15.18 -10.09 19.43
CA SER A 6 15.56 -10.00 18.01
C SER A 6 15.22 -11.25 17.18
N SER A 7 15.19 -12.44 17.80
CA SER A 7 14.94 -13.70 17.08
C SER A 7 13.45 -13.89 16.73
N SER A 8 12.56 -13.36 17.58
CA SER A 8 11.09 -13.36 17.41
C SER A 8 10.65 -12.48 16.23
N ILE A 9 11.27 -11.31 16.09
CA ILE A 9 11.01 -10.33 15.00
C ILE A 9 11.38 -10.92 13.63
N LYS A 10 12.50 -11.64 13.55
CA LYS A 10 12.88 -12.36 12.32
C LYS A 10 11.89 -13.48 11.98
N LYS A 11 11.37 -14.21 12.98
CA LYS A 11 10.41 -15.31 12.77
C LYS A 11 9.02 -14.85 12.32
N ARG A 12 8.53 -13.68 12.77
CA ARG A 12 7.19 -13.18 12.40
C ARG A 12 7.14 -12.45 11.06
N LEU A 13 8.20 -11.74 10.66
CA LEU A 13 8.31 -11.15 9.31
C LEU A 13 8.59 -12.23 8.24
N ARG A 14 9.24 -13.32 8.64
CA ARG A 14 9.42 -14.53 7.82
C ARG A 14 8.10 -15.19 7.45
N LEU A 15 7.05 -15.12 8.26
CA LEU A 15 5.79 -15.82 7.98
C LEU A 15 5.06 -15.28 6.74
N PRO A 16 4.81 -13.97 6.57
CA PRO A 16 4.25 -13.45 5.32
C PRO A 16 5.26 -13.55 4.15
N LEU A 17 6.57 -13.47 4.42
CA LEU A 17 7.60 -13.63 3.38
C LEU A 17 7.66 -15.07 2.84
N TYR A 18 7.54 -16.07 3.72
CA TYR A 18 7.46 -17.49 3.38
C TYR A 18 6.06 -17.88 2.89
N ALA A 19 5.00 -17.17 3.29
CA ALA A 19 3.68 -17.36 2.71
C ALA A 19 3.61 -16.80 1.29
N ALA A 20 4.19 -15.62 1.03
CA ALA A 20 4.32 -15.07 -0.32
C ALA A 20 5.29 -15.89 -1.17
N GLY A 21 6.45 -16.27 -0.63
CA GLY A 21 7.40 -17.15 -1.32
C GLY A 21 6.85 -18.56 -1.55
N GLY A 22 6.13 -19.12 -0.58
CA GLY A 22 5.44 -20.41 -0.68
C GLY A 22 4.25 -20.36 -1.63
N ALA A 23 3.54 -19.24 -1.73
CA ALA A 23 2.53 -19.02 -2.76
C ALA A 23 3.16 -18.97 -4.15
N VAL A 24 4.31 -18.29 -4.32
CA VAL A 24 5.07 -18.28 -5.58
C VAL A 24 5.56 -19.68 -5.95
N VAL A 25 6.19 -20.40 -5.02
CA VAL A 25 6.73 -21.76 -5.26
C VAL A 25 5.62 -22.80 -5.46
N GLY A 26 4.57 -22.75 -4.64
CA GLY A 26 3.42 -23.64 -4.74
C GLY A 26 2.63 -23.40 -6.03
N PHE A 27 2.53 -22.14 -6.47
CA PHE A 27 1.93 -21.80 -7.75
C PHE A 27 2.79 -22.26 -8.92
N LEU A 28 4.10 -22.01 -8.90
CA LEU A 28 5.04 -22.50 -9.92
C LEU A 28 5.01 -24.03 -10.04
N GLY A 29 4.95 -24.75 -8.91
CA GLY A 29 4.80 -26.21 -8.88
C GLY A 29 3.47 -26.70 -9.44
N ALA A 30 2.36 -26.01 -9.13
CA ALA A 30 1.03 -26.35 -9.65
C ALA A 30 0.85 -25.98 -11.13
N SER A 31 1.56 -24.98 -11.65
CA SER A 31 1.49 -24.55 -13.06
C SER A 31 2.30 -25.40 -14.04
N GLY A 32 2.94 -26.49 -13.60
CA GLY A 32 3.57 -27.47 -14.50
C GLY A 32 4.67 -26.86 -15.37
N VAL A 33 5.81 -26.53 -14.76
CA VAL A 33 7.01 -26.07 -15.46
C VAL A 33 7.61 -27.22 -16.29
N SER A 34 7.05 -27.48 -17.47
CA SER A 34 7.65 -28.37 -18.47
C SER A 34 7.67 -27.78 -19.88
N LYS A 35 7.23 -26.54 -20.07
CA LYS A 35 7.33 -25.83 -21.35
C LYS A 35 7.85 -24.42 -21.13
N LEU A 36 9.16 -24.30 -20.96
CA LEU A 36 9.89 -23.06 -21.19
C LEU A 36 10.08 -22.94 -22.71
N PRO A 37 9.39 -22.01 -23.42
CA PRO A 37 9.67 -21.78 -24.83
C PRO A 37 11.04 -21.11 -24.95
N SER A 38 11.90 -21.73 -25.75
CA SER A 38 13.30 -21.38 -25.98
C SER A 38 13.52 -20.13 -26.83
N ASP A 39 12.46 -19.42 -27.24
CA ASP A 39 12.56 -18.22 -28.09
C ASP A 39 12.00 -16.99 -27.39
N LEU A 40 12.85 -16.31 -26.59
CA LEU A 40 12.61 -14.93 -26.16
C LEU A 40 13.01 -13.98 -27.29
N ASN A 41 12.14 -13.80 -28.28
CA ASN A 41 12.27 -12.73 -29.25
C ASN A 41 11.87 -11.39 -28.59
N TRP A 42 12.87 -10.58 -28.25
CA TRP A 42 12.74 -9.21 -27.73
C TRP A 42 12.30 -8.23 -28.82
N THR A 43 11.12 -8.47 -29.40
CA THR A 43 10.44 -7.44 -30.18
C THR A 43 9.56 -6.66 -29.23
N LEU A 44 9.78 -5.36 -29.10
CA LEU A 44 8.89 -4.44 -28.39
C LEU A 44 7.62 -4.25 -29.26
N SER A 45 6.88 -5.33 -29.43
CA SER A 45 5.58 -5.36 -30.09
C SER A 45 4.55 -5.18 -28.99
N VAL A 46 3.81 -4.08 -29.02
CA VAL A 46 2.63 -3.87 -28.18
C VAL A 46 1.61 -4.93 -28.61
N TYR A 47 1.60 -6.08 -27.93
CA TYR A 47 0.84 -7.25 -28.35
C TYR A 47 -0.53 -7.34 -27.64
N TYR A 48 -0.74 -6.62 -26.52
CA TYR A 48 -2.02 -6.57 -25.80
C TYR A 48 -2.52 -5.16 -25.47
N ASP A 49 -3.85 -5.00 -25.48
CA ASP A 49 -4.57 -3.79 -25.02
C ASP A 49 -4.24 -3.37 -23.57
N TYR A 50 -3.73 -4.30 -22.75
CA TYR A 50 -3.41 -4.07 -21.33
C TYR A 50 -1.92 -3.89 -21.04
N ASP A 51 -1.01 -4.08 -22.02
CA ASP A 51 0.44 -3.98 -21.80
C ASP A 51 0.84 -2.58 -21.36
N LEU A 52 0.22 -1.56 -21.96
CA LEU A 52 0.43 -0.16 -21.61
C LEU A 52 -0.03 0.15 -20.18
N LEU A 53 -1.14 -0.46 -19.73
CA LEU A 53 -1.63 -0.31 -18.37
C LEU A 53 -0.64 -0.90 -17.35
N PHE A 54 -0.13 -2.12 -17.60
CA PHE A 54 0.86 -2.73 -16.72
C PHE A 54 2.20 -2.00 -16.74
N ALA A 55 2.63 -1.51 -17.90
CA ALA A 55 3.83 -0.70 -18.02
C ALA A 55 3.72 0.61 -17.21
N ILE A 56 2.56 1.29 -17.30
CA ILE A 56 2.29 2.50 -16.51
C ILE A 56 2.26 2.17 -15.00
N LEU A 57 1.57 1.11 -14.59
CA LEU A 57 1.54 0.70 -13.18
C LEU A 57 2.94 0.37 -12.64
N ALA A 58 3.73 -0.41 -13.39
CA ALA A 58 5.08 -0.76 -13.03
C ALA A 58 5.98 0.47 -12.94
N ALA A 59 5.91 1.38 -13.92
CA ALA A 59 6.65 2.63 -13.90
C ALA A 59 6.27 3.50 -12.69
N LEU A 60 4.99 3.61 -12.36
CA LEU A 60 4.50 4.37 -11.22
C LEU A 60 5.03 3.77 -9.91
N VAL A 61 4.98 2.45 -9.75
CA VAL A 61 5.57 1.77 -8.57
C VAL A 61 7.07 2.05 -8.45
N VAL A 62 7.82 1.95 -9.54
CA VAL A 62 9.27 2.21 -9.54
C VAL A 62 9.56 3.67 -9.19
N VAL A 63 8.85 4.63 -9.77
CA VAL A 63 9.03 6.06 -9.47
C VAL A 63 8.71 6.35 -8.01
N MET A 64 7.59 5.83 -7.49
CA MET A 64 7.19 6.06 -6.09
C MET A 64 8.17 5.42 -5.10
N THR A 65 8.68 4.22 -5.39
CA THR A 65 9.67 3.56 -4.54
C THR A 65 11.02 4.26 -4.55
N VAL A 66 11.52 4.64 -5.73
CA VAL A 66 12.78 5.39 -5.87
C VAL A 66 12.66 6.75 -5.18
N TRP A 67 11.56 7.47 -5.39
CA TRP A 67 11.32 8.74 -4.72
C TRP A 67 11.25 8.58 -3.19
N ASN A 68 10.62 7.51 -2.70
CA ASN A 68 10.57 7.25 -1.26
C ASN A 68 11.97 7.00 -0.68
N ILE A 69 12.77 6.15 -1.32
CA ILE A 69 14.16 5.88 -0.91
C ILE A 69 15.01 7.16 -0.92
N PHE A 70 14.84 7.99 -1.95
CA PHE A 70 15.52 9.28 -2.07
C PHE A 70 15.08 10.30 -1.03
N SER A 71 13.78 10.36 -0.72
CA SER A 71 13.25 11.20 0.35
C SER A 71 13.80 10.77 1.71
N LEU A 72 13.94 9.46 1.94
CA LEU A 72 14.51 8.89 3.16
C LEU A 72 16.01 9.18 3.29
N SER A 73 16.77 9.15 2.19
CA SER A 73 18.21 9.41 2.21
C SER A 73 18.54 10.89 2.47
N ARG A 74 17.65 11.81 2.05
CA ARG A 74 17.81 13.25 2.28
C ARG A 74 17.31 13.75 3.63
N THR A 75 16.50 12.97 4.34
CA THR A 75 15.97 13.38 5.65
C THR A 75 17.02 13.09 6.73
N PRO A 76 17.37 14.03 7.63
CA PRO A 76 18.36 13.84 8.70
C PRO A 76 17.88 12.89 9.80
N SER A 77 18.74 11.93 10.20
CA SER A 77 18.41 10.77 11.05
C SER A 77 17.84 11.11 12.42
N VAL A 78 18.16 12.30 12.91
CA VAL A 78 17.86 12.80 14.26
C VAL A 78 17.24 14.18 14.09
N PRO A 79 16.24 14.56 14.92
CA PRO A 79 15.75 15.94 14.94
C PRO A 79 16.90 16.93 15.22
N PRO A 80 16.86 18.15 14.66
CA PRO A 80 17.81 19.20 15.04
C PRO A 80 17.75 19.44 16.56
N MET A 81 18.89 19.74 17.18
CA MET A 81 18.90 20.13 18.60
C MET A 81 18.15 21.46 18.77
N GLU A 82 17.48 21.64 19.91
CA GLU A 82 16.66 22.83 20.23
C GLU A 82 17.40 24.17 20.02
N ASP A 83 18.74 24.16 20.12
CA ASP A 83 19.59 25.34 19.91
C ASP A 83 19.57 25.86 18.45
N ASP A 84 19.24 25.02 17.46
CA ASP A 84 19.12 25.42 16.04
C ASP A 84 17.68 25.90 15.69
N ALA A 85 16.70 25.67 16.57
CA ALA A 85 15.28 25.94 16.30
C ALA A 85 14.87 27.40 16.49
N TYR A 86 15.71 28.20 17.17
CA TYR A 86 15.50 29.65 17.35
C TYR A 86 16.02 30.48 16.16
N GLY A 87 16.60 29.84 15.15
CA GLY A 87 17.01 30.48 13.90
C GLY A 87 15.85 30.67 12.92
N ASP A 88 15.27 31.86 12.91
CA ASP A 88 14.70 32.56 11.74
C ASP A 88 13.69 31.81 10.83
N SER A 89 12.89 30.88 11.39
CA SER A 89 11.83 30.22 10.61
C SER A 89 10.47 30.32 11.30
N ASP A 90 9.57 31.12 10.69
CA ASP A 90 8.13 31.23 11.03
C ASP A 90 7.34 29.91 10.88
N SER A 91 8.01 28.80 10.54
CA SER A 91 7.38 27.50 10.37
C SER A 91 7.54 26.63 11.61
N LEU A 92 6.42 26.37 12.30
CA LEU A 92 6.31 25.42 13.43
C LEU A 92 6.73 23.98 13.08
N ILE A 93 6.93 23.64 11.79
CA ILE A 93 7.26 22.30 11.32
C ILE A 93 8.62 22.33 10.63
N SER A 94 9.57 21.52 11.13
CA SER A 94 10.90 21.39 10.54
C SER A 94 10.80 20.85 9.09
N PRO A 95 11.64 21.34 8.15
CA PRO A 95 11.72 20.80 6.79
C PRO A 95 11.91 19.27 6.75
N ALA A 96 12.62 18.71 7.74
CA ALA A 96 12.85 17.28 7.91
C ALA A 96 11.60 16.50 8.34
N GLU A 97 10.77 17.07 9.22
CA GLU A 97 9.48 16.50 9.60
C GLU A 97 8.53 16.45 8.40
N ARG A 98 8.49 17.54 7.61
CA ARG A 98 7.67 17.60 6.40
C ARG A 98 8.10 16.57 5.36
N SER A 99 9.40 16.35 5.15
CA SER A 99 9.89 15.33 4.21
C SER A 99 9.60 13.91 4.69
N LEU A 100 9.70 13.66 6.00
CA LEU A 100 9.38 12.38 6.61
C LEU A 100 7.88 12.05 6.52
N GLY A 101 7.01 13.04 6.80
CA GLY A 101 5.56 12.89 6.63
C GLY A 101 5.17 12.59 5.18
N LYS A 102 5.79 13.29 4.22
CA LYS A 102 5.63 12.99 2.78
C LYS A 102 6.08 11.57 2.45
N ALA A 103 7.21 11.11 2.99
CA ALA A 103 7.71 9.75 2.77
C ALA A 103 6.73 8.69 3.31
N MET A 104 6.11 8.90 4.49
CA MET A 104 5.10 7.99 5.03
C MET A 104 3.83 7.92 4.19
N ILE A 105 3.36 9.05 3.65
CA ILE A 105 2.20 9.06 2.75
C ILE A 105 2.54 8.29 1.47
N LEU A 106 3.70 8.58 0.89
CA LEU A 106 4.16 7.96 -0.34
C LEU A 106 4.36 6.45 -0.21
N SER A 107 4.92 6.02 0.91
CA SER A 107 5.13 4.61 1.22
C SER A 107 3.78 3.88 1.33
N GLY A 108 2.79 4.50 1.99
CA GLY A 108 1.42 3.99 2.06
C GLY A 108 0.76 3.84 0.70
N PHE A 109 0.87 4.84 -0.18
CA PHE A 109 0.34 4.75 -1.54
C PHE A 109 1.06 3.70 -2.39
N SER A 110 2.38 3.57 -2.24
CA SER A 110 3.15 2.55 -2.96
C SER A 110 2.67 1.14 -2.64
N VAL A 111 2.30 0.88 -1.37
CA VAL A 111 1.75 -0.41 -0.94
C VAL A 111 0.42 -0.69 -1.64
N ILE A 112 -0.52 0.26 -1.62
CA ILE A 112 -1.84 0.08 -2.25
C ILE A 112 -1.69 -0.17 -3.76
N LEU A 113 -0.78 0.54 -4.40
CA LEU A 113 -0.55 0.43 -5.84
C LEU A 113 0.03 -0.94 -6.24
N THR A 114 1.02 -1.46 -5.50
CA THR A 114 1.59 -2.79 -5.80
C THR A 114 0.59 -3.92 -5.55
N PHE A 115 -0.25 -3.80 -4.52
CA PHE A 115 -1.35 -4.75 -4.33
C PHE A 115 -2.35 -4.70 -5.48
N THR A 116 -2.66 -3.51 -5.99
CA THR A 116 -3.54 -3.34 -7.15
C THR A 116 -2.93 -3.98 -8.40
N TRP A 117 -1.64 -3.73 -8.66
CA TRP A 117 -0.92 -4.35 -9.78
C TRP A 117 -0.93 -5.88 -9.67
N ALA A 118 -0.65 -6.44 -8.49
CA ALA A 118 -0.66 -7.89 -8.29
C ALA A 118 -2.05 -8.52 -8.45
N ALA A 119 -3.10 -7.85 -7.96
CA ALA A 119 -4.48 -8.30 -8.13
C ALA A 119 -4.89 -8.32 -9.62
N LEU A 120 -4.54 -7.28 -10.37
CA LEU A 120 -4.79 -7.20 -11.81
C LEU A 120 -4.00 -8.25 -12.59
N ALA A 121 -2.71 -8.43 -12.26
CA ALA A 121 -1.87 -9.44 -12.90
C ALA A 121 -2.39 -10.86 -12.65
N LEU A 122 -2.85 -11.16 -11.43
CA LEU A 122 -3.48 -12.43 -11.10
C LEU A 122 -4.81 -12.63 -11.84
N SER A 123 -5.64 -11.60 -11.90
CA SER A 123 -6.93 -11.66 -12.61
C SER A 123 -6.75 -11.93 -14.10
N LEU A 124 -5.77 -11.28 -14.74
CA LEU A 124 -5.46 -11.47 -16.15
C LEU A 124 -4.91 -12.88 -16.40
N TYR A 125 -3.96 -13.32 -15.56
CA TYR A 125 -3.39 -14.65 -15.65
C TYR A 125 -4.48 -15.74 -15.50
N ALA A 126 -5.42 -15.58 -14.57
CA ALA A 126 -6.53 -16.52 -14.38
C ALA A 126 -7.49 -16.55 -15.58
N SER A 127 -7.76 -15.39 -16.19
CA SER A 127 -8.70 -15.26 -17.32
C SER A 127 -8.12 -15.79 -18.64
N ASN A 128 -6.81 -15.69 -18.84
CA ASN A 128 -6.16 -16.10 -20.10
C ASN A 128 -5.89 -17.61 -20.21
N ARG A 129 -6.03 -18.39 -19.13
CA ARG A 129 -5.88 -19.87 -19.16
C ARG A 129 -6.86 -20.58 -20.11
N THR A 130 -7.94 -19.91 -20.51
CA THR A 130 -8.96 -20.47 -21.39
C THR A 130 -8.79 -20.06 -22.86
N MET A 131 -7.78 -19.24 -23.18
CA MET A 131 -7.55 -18.70 -24.52
C MET A 131 -6.42 -19.46 -25.23
N PRO A 132 -6.70 -20.21 -26.31
CA PRO A 132 -5.66 -20.84 -27.10
C PRO A 132 -4.84 -19.73 -27.79
N ASN A 133 -3.52 -19.73 -27.58
CA ASN A 133 -2.54 -18.77 -28.13
C ASN A 133 -2.25 -17.49 -27.29
N SER A 134 -2.60 -17.45 -26.00
CA SER A 134 -2.14 -16.37 -25.13
C SER A 134 -0.66 -16.56 -24.72
N PRO A 135 0.15 -15.49 -24.58
CA PRO A 135 1.52 -15.59 -24.10
C PRO A 135 1.52 -15.82 -22.59
N GLU A 136 1.28 -17.08 -22.20
CA GLU A 136 1.24 -17.53 -20.81
C GLU A 136 2.50 -17.12 -20.03
N LEU A 137 3.66 -17.11 -20.72
CA LEU A 137 4.94 -16.72 -20.14
C LEU A 137 4.99 -15.23 -19.76
N PHE A 138 4.43 -14.33 -20.57
CA PHE A 138 4.39 -12.90 -20.25
C PHE A 138 3.51 -12.62 -19.04
N ASN A 139 2.31 -13.21 -18.99
CA ASN A 139 1.38 -13.05 -17.87
C ASN A 139 1.96 -13.63 -16.57
N LEU A 140 2.64 -14.77 -16.65
CA LEU A 140 3.36 -15.37 -15.52
C LEU A 140 4.50 -14.46 -15.04
N LEU A 141 5.32 -13.94 -15.94
CA LEU A 141 6.40 -13.02 -15.60
C LEU A 141 5.89 -11.72 -14.96
N ASN A 142 4.82 -11.14 -15.50
CA ASN A 142 4.18 -9.93 -14.95
C ASN A 142 3.65 -10.19 -13.53
N PHE A 143 3.01 -11.34 -13.30
CA PHE A 143 2.56 -11.73 -11.97
C PHE A 143 3.74 -11.92 -11.00
N VAL A 144 4.79 -12.64 -11.41
CA VAL A 144 6.01 -12.82 -10.58
C VAL A 144 6.67 -11.47 -10.27
N ALA A 145 6.77 -10.57 -11.24
CA ALA A 145 7.30 -9.23 -11.05
C ALA A 145 6.48 -8.41 -10.05
N SER A 146 5.15 -8.50 -10.12
CA SER A 146 4.26 -7.83 -9.15
C SER A 146 4.47 -8.36 -7.72
N CYS A 147 4.64 -9.67 -7.54
CA CYS A 147 4.94 -10.28 -6.24
C CYS A 147 6.29 -9.82 -5.68
N ILE A 148 7.32 -9.74 -6.52
CA ILE A 148 8.63 -9.20 -6.12
C ILE A 148 8.49 -7.72 -5.71
N SER A 149 7.70 -6.94 -6.45
CA SER A 149 7.47 -5.52 -6.15
C SER A 149 6.80 -5.31 -4.79
N ILE A 150 5.87 -6.20 -4.38
CA ILE A 150 5.25 -6.16 -3.04
C ILE A 150 6.32 -6.32 -1.96
N ILE A 151 7.23 -7.27 -2.11
CA ILE A 151 8.31 -7.51 -1.14
C ILE A 151 9.18 -6.25 -1.01
N ILE A 152 9.59 -5.66 -2.15
CA ILE A 152 10.40 -4.44 -2.17
C ILE A 152 9.68 -3.30 -1.45
N VAL A 153 8.42 -3.04 -1.80
CA VAL A 153 7.63 -1.94 -1.20
C VAL A 153 7.42 -2.16 0.30
N VAL A 154 7.16 -3.38 0.75
CA VAL A 154 7.01 -3.70 2.18
C VAL A 154 8.32 -3.49 2.94
N VAL A 155 9.46 -3.83 2.33
CA VAL A 155 10.79 -3.54 2.91
C VAL A 155 11.01 -2.03 3.01
N VAL A 156 10.73 -1.27 1.95
CA VAL A 156 10.85 0.19 1.96
C VAL A 156 9.91 0.83 2.99
N GLN A 157 8.67 0.36 3.12
CA GLN A 157 7.72 0.78 4.16
C GLN A 157 8.30 0.53 5.56
N THR A 158 8.89 -0.65 5.78
CA THR A 158 9.53 -1.00 7.06
C THR A 158 10.69 -0.07 7.38
N LEU A 159 11.52 0.26 6.39
CA LEU A 159 12.62 1.23 6.55
C LEU A 159 12.08 2.63 6.85
N THR A 160 11.00 3.04 6.19
CA THR A 160 10.31 4.32 6.43
C THR A 160 9.82 4.41 7.87
N VAL A 161 9.18 3.35 8.39
CA VAL A 161 8.69 3.32 9.78
C VAL A 161 9.84 3.27 10.79
N LYS A 162 10.91 2.51 10.53
CA LYS A 162 12.10 2.54 11.40
C LYS A 162 12.72 3.93 11.45
N ARG A 163 12.68 4.64 10.32
CA ARG A 163 13.20 6.00 10.22
C ARG A 163 12.33 6.99 10.99
N TYR A 164 11.01 6.83 10.92
CA TYR A 164 10.05 7.54 11.74
C TYR A 164 10.30 7.33 13.23
N ASN A 165 10.45 6.08 13.67
CA ASN A 165 10.71 5.74 15.07
C ASN A 165 12.03 6.31 15.62
N ARG A 166 13.02 6.57 14.76
CA ARG A 166 14.27 7.23 15.17
C ARG A 166 14.10 8.73 15.32
N TYR A 167 13.25 9.33 14.49
CA TYR A 167 12.98 10.76 14.54
C TYR A 167 12.02 11.11 15.69
N TYR A 168 11.06 10.22 16.00
CA TYR A 168 10.09 10.37 17.09
C TYR A 168 10.17 9.17 18.07
N PRO A 169 11.15 9.15 18.98
CA PRO A 169 11.30 8.06 19.96
C PRO A 169 10.15 7.96 20.97
N GLU A 170 9.48 9.06 21.27
CA GLU A 170 8.34 9.15 22.20
C GLU A 170 7.05 8.53 21.64
N ARG A 171 6.80 8.65 20.32
CA ARG A 171 5.60 8.14 19.64
C ARG A 171 5.89 7.03 18.65
N THR A 172 6.69 6.06 19.07
CA THR A 172 7.12 4.92 18.24
C THR A 172 5.95 4.07 17.71
N LEU A 173 6.03 3.71 16.43
CA LEU A 173 5.18 2.75 15.73
C LEU A 173 5.75 1.34 15.87
N ASP A 174 5.07 0.46 16.61
CA ASP A 174 5.45 -0.95 16.70
C ASP A 174 4.87 -1.77 15.55
N LEU A 175 5.72 -2.07 14.55
CA LEU A 175 5.36 -2.90 13.39
C LEU A 175 4.92 -4.33 13.76
N ASN A 176 5.21 -4.81 14.97
CA ASN A 176 4.83 -6.15 15.41
C ASN A 176 3.54 -6.16 16.24
N SER A 177 3.04 -5.00 16.65
CA SER A 177 1.76 -4.90 17.33
C SER A 177 0.62 -5.00 16.31
N ARG A 178 -0.36 -5.87 16.58
CA ARG A 178 -1.62 -5.93 15.81
C ARG A 178 -2.40 -4.62 15.90
N ASN A 179 -2.19 -3.88 16.98
CA ASN A 179 -2.86 -2.63 17.28
C ASN A 179 -1.93 -1.43 17.11
N MET A 180 -0.91 -1.52 16.24
CA MET A 180 0.10 -0.47 16.03
C MET A 180 -0.48 0.95 15.96
N LYS A 181 -1.58 1.15 15.22
CA LYS A 181 -2.23 2.47 15.09
C LYS A 181 -2.87 2.94 16.39
N LYS A 182 -3.47 2.02 17.16
CA LYS A 182 -4.07 2.31 18.46
C LYS A 182 -2.99 2.61 19.50
N ASP A 183 -1.96 1.78 19.59
CA ASP A 183 -0.85 1.96 20.52
C ASP A 183 -0.08 3.26 20.22
N HIS A 184 0.04 3.63 18.94
CA HIS A 184 0.59 4.92 18.55
C HIS A 184 -0.33 6.07 18.97
N PHE A 185 -1.64 5.96 18.73
CA PHE A 185 -2.61 6.96 19.12
C PHE A 185 -2.64 7.23 20.64
N GLU A 186 -2.48 6.19 21.46
CA GLU A 186 -2.45 6.33 22.91
C GLU A 186 -1.26 7.17 23.42
N LYS A 187 -0.12 7.10 22.72
CA LYS A 187 1.12 7.85 23.05
C LYS A 187 1.09 9.34 22.66
N LEU A 188 0.13 9.75 21.83
CA LEU A 188 0.00 11.14 21.41
C LEU A 188 -0.50 12.02 22.57
N ASP A 189 -0.10 13.29 22.57
CA ASP A 189 -0.65 14.27 23.50
C ASP A 189 -2.12 14.62 23.15
N GLU A 190 -2.79 15.41 23.99
CA GLU A 190 -4.19 15.78 23.77
C GLU A 190 -4.41 16.63 22.50
N GLY A 191 -3.46 17.51 22.17
CA GLY A 191 -3.52 18.37 20.99
C GLY A 191 -3.38 17.57 19.69
N GLU A 192 -2.41 16.66 19.64
CA GLU A 192 -2.16 15.73 18.55
C GLU A 192 -3.33 14.76 18.36
N LYS A 193 -3.91 14.24 19.45
CA LYS A 193 -5.13 13.43 19.38
C LYS A 193 -6.28 14.20 18.74
N TRP A 194 -6.47 15.47 19.11
CA TRP A 194 -7.50 16.32 18.51
C TRP A 194 -7.27 16.55 17.01
N ILE A 195 -6.01 16.74 16.58
CA ILE A 195 -5.66 16.84 15.15
C ILE A 195 -6.02 15.54 14.43
N VAL A 196 -5.69 14.38 15.01
CA VAL A 196 -6.02 13.06 14.43
C VAL A 196 -7.54 12.86 14.34
N TYR A 197 -8.31 13.24 15.37
CA TYR A 197 -9.77 13.17 15.32
C TYR A 197 -10.36 14.05 14.21
N ARG A 198 -9.89 15.29 14.10
CA ARG A 198 -10.32 16.21 13.03
C ARG A 198 -9.96 15.66 11.64
N ALA A 199 -8.77 15.10 11.49
CA ALA A 199 -8.33 14.47 10.24
C ALA A 199 -9.17 13.23 9.90
N ALA A 200 -9.48 12.38 10.87
CA ALA A 200 -10.32 11.20 10.71
C ALA A 200 -11.74 11.57 10.28
N TYR A 201 -12.34 12.58 10.92
CA TYR A 201 -13.67 13.08 10.54
C TYR A 201 -13.68 13.66 9.12
N ARG A 202 -12.67 14.46 8.75
CA ARG A 202 -12.54 15.00 7.39
C ARG A 202 -12.33 13.90 6.35
N SER A 203 -11.55 12.87 6.68
CA SER A 203 -11.37 11.69 5.82
C SER A 203 -12.68 10.92 5.62
N PHE A 204 -13.48 10.75 6.67
CA PHE A 204 -14.80 10.12 6.58
C PHE A 204 -15.76 10.93 5.68
N GLN A 205 -15.82 12.25 5.85
CA GLN A 205 -16.63 13.11 4.98
C GLN A 205 -16.19 13.00 3.50
N MET A 206 -14.88 13.08 3.24
CA MET A 206 -14.35 12.95 1.88
C MET A 206 -14.60 11.56 1.29
N MET A 207 -14.53 10.50 2.11
CA MET A 207 -14.86 9.14 1.67
C MET A 207 -16.31 9.03 1.21
N ASN A 208 -17.26 9.64 1.91
CA ASN A 208 -18.66 9.64 1.46
C ASN A 208 -18.84 10.35 0.12
N VAL A 209 -18.15 11.46 -0.10
CA VAL A 209 -18.15 12.15 -1.41
C VAL A 209 -17.53 11.25 -2.49
N LEU A 210 -16.38 10.63 -2.21
CA LEU A 210 -15.69 9.74 -3.16
C LEU A 210 -16.52 8.50 -3.51
N LEU A 211 -17.22 7.90 -2.53
CA LEU A 211 -18.12 6.78 -2.78
C LEU A 211 -19.33 7.20 -3.63
N GLY A 212 -19.90 8.38 -3.37
CA GLY A 212 -20.98 8.94 -4.18
C GLY A 212 -20.55 9.23 -5.62
N VAL A 213 -19.41 9.89 -5.81
CA VAL A 213 -18.81 10.15 -7.14
C VAL A 213 -18.47 8.83 -7.83
N GLY A 214 -17.89 7.88 -7.11
CA GLY A 214 -17.58 6.54 -7.61
C GLY A 214 -18.82 5.82 -8.12
N MET A 215 -19.94 5.90 -7.38
CA MET A 215 -21.21 5.30 -7.78
C MET A 215 -21.73 5.89 -9.09
N VAL A 216 -21.77 7.23 -9.19
CA VAL A 216 -22.19 7.93 -10.43
C VAL A 216 -21.28 7.55 -11.59
N SER A 217 -19.96 7.51 -11.37
CA SER A 217 -19.00 7.14 -12.43
C SER A 217 -19.20 5.71 -12.93
N MET A 218 -19.52 4.76 -12.05
CA MET A 218 -19.77 3.36 -12.44
C MET A 218 -21.09 3.20 -13.22
N VAL A 219 -22.12 3.97 -12.87
CA VAL A 219 -23.39 4.01 -13.62
C VAL A 219 -23.18 4.63 -15.00
N LEU A 220 -22.43 5.73 -15.11
CA LEU A 220 -22.10 6.32 -16.40
C LEU A 220 -21.26 5.36 -17.25
N TYR A 221 -20.30 4.67 -16.63
CA TYR A 221 -19.50 3.65 -17.30
C TYR A 221 -20.36 2.50 -17.85
N SER A 222 -21.37 2.03 -17.10
CA SER A 222 -22.27 0.96 -17.57
C SER A 222 -23.24 1.40 -18.67
N MET A 223 -23.50 2.69 -18.82
CA MET A 223 -24.26 3.23 -19.96
C MET A 223 -23.43 3.27 -21.24
N LEU A 224 -22.12 3.52 -21.13
CA LEU A 224 -21.21 3.61 -22.26
C LEU A 224 -20.66 2.25 -22.70
N PHE A 225 -20.53 1.31 -21.77
CA PHE A 225 -19.95 -0.01 -22.01
C PHE A 225 -20.80 -1.11 -21.38
N THR A 226 -20.95 -2.23 -22.10
CA THR A 226 -21.57 -3.44 -21.55
C THR A 226 -20.64 -4.05 -20.49
N PHE A 227 -20.99 -3.87 -19.22
CA PHE A 227 -20.21 -4.37 -18.09
C PHE A 227 -21.12 -4.96 -17.01
N ALA A 228 -20.62 -5.94 -16.26
CA ALA A 228 -21.38 -6.61 -15.22
C ALA A 228 -21.74 -5.62 -14.10
N PRO A 229 -22.98 -5.61 -13.58
CA PRO A 229 -23.40 -4.68 -12.51
C PRO A 229 -22.74 -4.98 -11.15
N PHE A 230 -21.92 -6.02 -11.05
CA PHE A 230 -21.33 -6.50 -9.80
C PHE A 230 -20.51 -5.44 -9.05
N PRO A 231 -19.63 -4.63 -9.69
CA PRO A 231 -18.90 -3.58 -8.96
C PRO A 231 -19.77 -2.47 -8.40
N ILE A 232 -20.92 -2.16 -9.02
CA ILE A 232 -21.90 -1.21 -8.49
C ILE A 232 -22.48 -1.73 -7.17
N VAL A 233 -22.82 -3.03 -7.14
CA VAL A 233 -23.31 -3.69 -5.92
C VAL A 233 -22.23 -3.72 -4.84
N MET A 234 -20.99 -4.09 -5.18
CA MET A 234 -19.87 -4.09 -4.23
C MET A 234 -19.58 -2.70 -3.63
N LEU A 235 -19.58 -1.66 -4.47
CA LEU A 235 -19.38 -0.29 -4.00
C LEU A 235 -20.50 0.14 -3.04
N SER A 236 -21.75 -0.26 -3.32
CA SER A 236 -22.90 0.00 -2.46
C SER A 236 -22.78 -0.67 -1.08
N VAL A 237 -22.33 -1.93 -1.04
CA VAL A 237 -22.09 -2.67 0.22
C VAL A 237 -20.98 -1.98 1.04
N ILE A 238 -19.89 -1.58 0.39
CA ILE A 238 -18.81 -0.84 1.05
C ILE A 238 -19.32 0.48 1.64
N TRP A 239 -20.19 1.19 0.91
CA TRP A 239 -20.75 2.45 1.38
C TRP A 239 -21.69 2.29 2.57
N ILE A 240 -22.58 1.30 2.52
CA ILE A 240 -23.44 0.93 3.66
C ILE A 240 -22.59 0.56 4.86
N ALA A 241 -21.52 -0.22 4.68
CA ALA A 241 -20.61 -0.59 5.77
C ALA A 241 -19.89 0.63 6.36
N ASN A 242 -19.41 1.56 5.52
CA ASN A 242 -18.75 2.79 5.98
C ASN A 242 -19.66 3.62 6.90
N ILE A 243 -20.91 3.82 6.47
CA ILE A 243 -21.91 4.57 7.24
C ILE A 243 -22.33 3.79 8.50
N GLY A 244 -22.58 2.48 8.35
CA GLY A 244 -23.03 1.62 9.44
C GLY A 244 -22.01 1.50 10.57
N ILE A 245 -20.72 1.35 10.26
CA ILE A 245 -19.65 1.32 11.25
C ILE A 245 -19.55 2.66 11.98
N TYR A 246 -19.62 3.78 11.25
CA TYR A 246 -19.61 5.10 11.87
C TYR A 246 -20.73 5.28 12.88
N TYR A 247 -21.98 5.03 12.49
CA TYR A 247 -23.11 5.17 13.41
C TYR A 247 -23.04 4.20 14.59
N ARG A 248 -22.60 2.95 14.35
CA ARG A 248 -22.40 1.97 15.41
C ARG A 248 -21.39 2.44 16.46
N GLU A 249 -20.26 3.00 16.04
CA GLU A 249 -19.25 3.49 16.98
C GLU A 249 -19.71 4.78 17.68
N THR A 250 -20.44 5.68 17.00
CA THR A 250 -21.02 6.86 17.66
C THR A 250 -22.03 6.50 18.73
N TYR A 251 -22.89 5.51 18.47
CA TYR A 251 -23.88 5.02 19.44
C TYR A 251 -23.21 4.28 20.61
N ARG A 252 -22.13 3.55 20.33
CA ARG A 252 -21.34 2.91 21.38
C ARG A 252 -20.67 3.93 22.29
N ALA A 253 -20.12 5.00 21.72
CA ALA A 253 -19.47 6.07 22.47
C ALA A 253 -20.45 6.93 23.28
N SER A 254 -21.71 7.09 22.82
CA SER A 254 -22.72 7.83 23.57
C SER A 254 -23.29 7.08 24.77
N ASN A 255 -23.15 5.75 24.80
CA ASN A 255 -23.63 4.88 25.87
C ASN A 255 -22.53 4.47 26.86
N GLN A 256 -21.36 5.10 26.79
CA GLN A 256 -20.26 4.96 27.74
C GLN A 256 -20.17 6.20 28.62
#